data_AF-A0A2V9C2Z1-F1
#
_entry.id   AF-A0A2V9C2Z1-F1
#
_cell.length_a   1.000
_cell.length_b   1.000
_cell.length_c   1.000
_cell.angle_alpha   90.00
_cell.angle_beta   90.00
_cell.angle_gamma   90.00
#
_symmetry.space_group_name_H-M   'P 1'
#
loop_
_entity.id
_entity.type
_entity.pdbx_description
1 polymer ?
#
loop_
_entity_poly.entity_id
_entity_poly.type
_entity_poly.pdbx_seq_one_letter_code
_entity_poly.pdbx_strand_id
1 'polypeptide(L)'
;SVGGFTRHYLGTRPTITKDFEANNAVLSEFRKFLASKNIRYTEPEMAENLDWVKRKIRQEVFASIFGQQEGFKVQLETDSQLRAGIDAIPQARALYEKARKIIAQRAGVTTYRP
;
A
#
# COMPACT_ATOMS: atom_id res chain seq x y z
N SER A 1 -17.66 4.51 9.54
CA SER A 1 -16.64 4.16 8.53
C SER A 1 -15.28 4.00 9.20
N VAL A 2 -14.30 3.40 8.51
CA VAL A 2 -12.93 3.26 9.03
C VAL A 2 -12.28 4.62 9.32
N GLY A 3 -12.39 5.60 8.42
CA GLY A 3 -11.86 6.96 8.69
C GLY A 3 -12.53 7.64 9.90
N GLY A 4 -13.82 7.39 10.12
CA GLY A 4 -14.52 7.85 11.33
C GLY A 4 -13.98 7.21 12.61
N PHE A 5 -13.67 5.92 12.57
CA PHE A 5 -13.00 5.23 13.67
C PHE A 5 -11.60 5.78 13.91
N THR A 6 -10.78 5.95 12.87
CA THR A 6 -9.42 6.49 13.00
C THR A 6 -9.40 7.83 13.71
N ARG A 7 -10.30 8.75 13.35
CA ARG A 7 -10.43 10.04 14.05
C ARG A 7 -10.78 9.87 15.53
N HIS A 8 -11.69 8.95 15.85
CA HIS A 8 -12.07 8.66 17.24
C HIS A 8 -10.91 8.04 18.02
N TYR A 9 -10.26 7.03 17.46
CA TYR A 9 -9.13 6.31 18.05
C TYR A 9 -7.93 7.23 18.29
N LEU A 10 -7.55 8.08 17.32
CA LEU A 10 -6.47 9.04 17.52
C LEU A 10 -6.83 10.14 18.54
N GLY A 11 -8.12 10.43 18.70
CA GLY A 11 -8.63 11.35 19.74
C GLY A 11 -8.36 10.87 21.16
N THR A 12 -8.17 9.56 21.39
CA THR A 12 -7.78 9.01 22.70
C THR A 12 -6.28 9.12 22.98
N ARG A 13 -5.51 9.72 22.06
CA ARG A 13 -4.07 9.95 22.12
C ARG A 13 -3.22 8.67 22.32
N PRO A 14 -3.41 7.63 21.48
CA PRO A 14 -2.52 6.49 21.48
C PRO A 14 -1.13 6.88 20.95
N THR A 15 -0.09 6.23 21.46
CA THR A 15 1.25 6.33 20.87
C THR A 15 1.30 5.50 19.59
N ILE A 16 1.58 6.15 18.45
CA ILE A 16 1.66 5.49 17.14
C ILE A 16 3.09 5.56 16.62
N THR A 17 3.66 4.40 16.30
CA THR A 17 4.98 4.25 15.67
C THR A 17 4.83 3.68 14.26
N LYS A 18 5.96 3.58 13.52
CA LYS A 18 5.99 2.98 12.18
C LYS A 18 5.71 1.47 12.17
N ASP A 19 5.75 0.82 13.33
CA ASP A 19 5.41 -0.59 13.52
C ASP A 19 3.94 -0.78 13.91
N PHE A 20 3.11 0.28 13.83
CA PHE A 20 1.71 0.18 14.17
C PHE A 20 0.96 -0.82 13.27
N GLU A 21 0.23 -1.71 13.93
CA GLU A 21 -0.70 -2.65 13.32
C GLU A 21 -2.09 -2.52 13.94
N ALA A 22 -3.12 -2.74 13.11
CA ALA A 22 -4.48 -2.91 13.59
C ALA A 22 -4.67 -4.31 14.22
N ASN A 23 -4.01 -4.51 15.36
CA ASN A 23 -4.03 -5.76 16.11
C ASN A 23 -5.42 -6.02 16.75
N ASN A 24 -5.55 -7.14 17.48
CA ASN A 24 -6.82 -7.53 18.10
C ASN A 24 -7.39 -6.48 19.08
N ALA A 25 -6.53 -5.72 19.77
CA ALA A 25 -6.98 -4.65 20.66
C ALA A 25 -7.60 -3.49 19.85
N VAL A 26 -6.93 -3.04 18.79
CA VAL A 26 -7.47 -2.00 17.88
C VAL A 26 -8.77 -2.47 17.22
N LEU A 27 -8.87 -3.75 16.85
CA LEU A 27 -10.08 -4.31 16.25
C LEU A 27 -11.23 -4.43 17.26
N SER A 28 -10.93 -4.73 18.52
CA SER A 28 -11.93 -4.69 19.60
C SER A 28 -12.51 -3.27 19.74
N GLU A 29 -11.64 -2.26 19.76
CA GLU A 29 -12.06 -0.85 19.78
C GLU A 29 -12.84 -0.46 18.52
N PHE A 30 -12.47 -0.98 17.35
CA PHE A 30 -13.22 -0.76 16.11
C PHE A 30 -14.64 -1.32 16.22
N ARG A 31 -14.80 -2.55 16.72
CA ARG A 31 -16.11 -3.18 16.92
C ARG A 31 -16.98 -2.40 17.92
N LYS A 32 -16.40 -1.93 19.04
CA LYS A 32 -17.07 -1.03 19.99
C LYS A 32 -17.50 0.27 19.33
N PHE A 33 -16.64 0.86 18.49
CA PHE A 33 -16.96 2.07 17.75
C PHE A 33 -18.13 1.84 16.79
N LEU A 34 -18.13 0.74 16.02
CA LEU A 34 -19.25 0.39 15.12
C LEU A 34 -20.56 0.26 15.90
N ALA A 35 -20.54 -0.44 17.05
CA ALA A 35 -21.70 -0.57 17.93
C ALA A 35 -22.19 0.80 18.44
N SER A 36 -21.29 1.69 18.88
CA SER A 36 -21.63 3.05 19.33
C SER A 36 -22.27 3.92 18.24
N LYS A 37 -22.03 3.58 16.97
CA LYS A 37 -22.58 4.26 15.78
C LYS A 37 -23.79 3.53 15.21
N ASN A 38 -24.29 2.49 15.87
CA ASN A 38 -25.38 1.63 15.39
C ASN A 38 -25.11 1.05 13.99
N ILE A 39 -23.84 0.83 13.64
CA ILE A 39 -23.46 0.20 12.37
C ILE A 39 -23.57 -1.31 12.54
N ARG A 40 -24.53 -1.92 11.84
CA ARG A 40 -24.77 -3.36 11.88
C ARG A 40 -23.89 -4.08 10.87
N TYR A 41 -23.38 -5.24 11.28
CA TYR A 41 -22.64 -6.20 10.46
C TYR A 41 -22.81 -7.58 11.10
N THR A 42 -22.55 -8.62 10.35
CA THR A 42 -22.50 -10.01 10.83
C THR A 42 -21.05 -10.44 11.04
N GLU A 43 -20.80 -11.37 11.96
CA GLU A 43 -19.43 -11.89 12.17
C GLU A 43 -18.81 -12.49 10.90
N PRO A 44 -19.54 -13.22 10.03
CA PRO A 44 -19.01 -13.68 8.75
C PRO A 44 -18.56 -12.52 7.84
N GLU A 45 -19.36 -11.46 7.68
CA GLU A 45 -18.98 -10.29 6.87
C GLU A 45 -17.70 -9.63 7.42
N MET A 46 -17.56 -9.54 8.74
CA MET A 46 -16.35 -8.99 9.36
C MET A 46 -15.14 -9.91 9.17
N ALA A 47 -15.32 -11.23 9.24
CA ALA A 47 -14.26 -12.20 9.04
C ALA A 47 -13.75 -12.19 7.59
N GLU A 48 -14.66 -12.16 6.62
CA GLU A 48 -14.33 -12.09 5.17
C GLU A 48 -13.54 -10.81 4.83
N ASN A 49 -13.82 -9.70 5.52
CA ASN A 49 -13.22 -8.40 5.25
C ASN A 49 -12.10 -8.02 6.23
N LEU A 50 -11.70 -8.92 7.13
CA LEU A 50 -10.83 -8.58 8.26
C LEU A 50 -9.50 -7.98 7.82
N ASP A 51 -8.87 -8.58 6.81
CA ASP A 51 -7.57 -8.10 6.30
C ASP A 51 -7.70 -6.74 5.63
N TRP A 52 -8.79 -6.51 4.89
CA TRP A 52 -9.07 -5.20 4.30
C TRP A 52 -9.29 -4.15 5.40
N VAL A 53 -10.07 -4.46 6.44
CA VAL A 53 -10.30 -3.55 7.57
C VAL A 53 -9.00 -3.20 8.27
N LYS A 54 -8.17 -4.21 8.59
CA LYS A 54 -6.85 -4.00 9.23
C LYS A 54 -5.97 -3.07 8.41
N ARG A 55 -5.82 -3.36 7.11
CA ARG A 55 -5.03 -2.51 6.20
C ARG A 55 -5.60 -1.10 6.10
N LYS A 56 -6.93 -0.95 6.01
CA LYS A 56 -7.56 0.35 5.88
C LYS A 56 -7.39 1.19 7.16
N ILE A 57 -7.50 0.58 8.34
CA ILE A 57 -7.21 1.26 9.61
C ILE A 57 -5.74 1.73 9.62
N ARG A 58 -4.80 0.84 9.29
CA ARG A 58 -3.36 1.17 9.22
C ARG A 58 -3.09 2.31 8.24
N GLN A 59 -3.66 2.25 7.03
CA GLN A 59 -3.57 3.29 6.01
C GLN A 59 -4.02 4.65 6.55
N GLU A 60 -5.21 4.73 7.14
CA GLU A 60 -5.80 5.98 7.64
C GLU A 60 -5.00 6.55 8.84
N VAL A 61 -4.53 5.67 9.73
CA VAL A 61 -3.66 6.05 10.86
C VAL A 61 -2.34 6.63 10.35
N PHE A 62 -1.69 5.96 9.40
CA PHE A 62 -0.42 6.42 8.83
C PHE A 62 -0.59 7.73 8.07
N ALA A 63 -1.65 7.86 7.29
CA ALA A 63 -1.99 9.10 6.58
C ALA A 63 -2.18 10.28 7.55
N SER A 64 -2.78 10.02 8.72
CA SER A 64 -3.08 11.04 9.74
C SER A 64 -1.85 11.44 10.56
N ILE A 65 -0.99 10.48 10.92
CA ILE A 65 0.15 10.70 11.83
C ILE A 65 1.44 11.03 11.09
N PHE A 66 1.70 10.36 9.97
CA PHE A 66 2.95 10.49 9.21
C PHE A 66 2.78 11.16 7.85
N GLY A 67 1.55 11.56 7.49
CA GLY A 67 1.21 12.22 6.24
C GLY A 67 0.76 11.26 5.13
N GLN A 68 0.11 11.83 4.12
CA GLN A 68 -0.57 11.09 3.06
C GLN A 68 0.32 10.08 2.32
N GLN A 69 1.59 10.44 2.06
CA GLN A 69 2.54 9.58 1.37
C GLN A 69 2.78 8.25 2.11
N GLU A 70 2.79 8.29 3.44
CA GLU A 70 2.98 7.08 4.25
C GLU A 70 1.73 6.21 4.25
N GLY A 71 0.54 6.82 4.19
CA GLY A 71 -0.70 6.08 3.93
C GLY A 71 -0.69 5.41 2.56
N PHE A 72 -0.22 6.10 1.51
CA PHE A 72 -0.11 5.52 0.17
C PHE A 72 0.83 4.33 0.12
N LYS A 73 1.97 4.38 0.81
CA LYS A 73 2.89 3.23 0.91
C LYS A 73 2.19 1.99 1.47
N VAL A 74 1.42 2.14 2.56
CA VAL A 74 0.64 1.02 3.15
C VAL A 74 -0.36 0.43 2.13
N GLN A 75 -0.99 1.27 1.32
CA GLN A 75 -1.91 0.80 0.28
C GLN A 75 -1.18 -0.02 -0.82
N LEU A 76 0.04 0.39 -1.15
CA LEU A 76 0.86 -0.22 -2.19
C LEU A 76 1.50 -1.57 -1.77
N GLU A 77 1.67 -1.84 -0.48
CA GLU A 77 2.30 -3.09 0.02
C GLU A 77 1.63 -4.38 -0.51
N THR A 78 0.32 -4.32 -0.78
CA THR A 78 -0.46 -5.46 -1.28
C THR A 78 -0.92 -5.29 -2.73
N ASP A 79 -0.42 -4.29 -3.45
CA ASP A 79 -0.80 -4.03 -4.83
C ASP A 79 -0.10 -5.02 -5.78
N SER A 80 -0.89 -5.83 -6.49
CA SER A 80 -0.39 -6.83 -7.44
C SER A 80 0.24 -6.20 -8.69
N GLN A 81 -0.25 -5.03 -9.12
CA GLN A 81 0.31 -4.30 -10.26
C GLN A 81 1.67 -3.70 -9.90
N LEU A 82 1.83 -3.19 -8.67
CA LEU A 82 3.14 -2.74 -8.20
C LEU A 82 4.15 -3.89 -8.19
N ARG A 83 3.77 -5.06 -7.66
CA ARG A 83 4.64 -6.24 -7.67
C ARG A 83 5.03 -6.65 -9.09
N ALA A 84 4.06 -6.76 -10.00
CA ALA A 84 4.33 -7.07 -11.40
C ALA A 84 5.25 -6.03 -12.05
N GLY A 85 5.07 -4.75 -11.74
CA GLY A 85 5.95 -3.67 -12.19
C GLY A 85 7.38 -3.83 -11.70
N ILE A 86 7.57 -4.15 -10.42
CA ILE A 86 8.89 -4.43 -9.82
C ILE A 86 9.55 -5.64 -10.51
N ASP A 87 8.80 -6.73 -10.71
CA ASP A 87 9.28 -7.96 -11.34
C ASP A 87 9.66 -7.74 -12.82
N ALA A 88 9.06 -6.76 -13.50
CA ALA A 88 9.37 -6.42 -14.88
C ALA A 88 10.66 -5.58 -15.06
N ILE A 89 11.18 -4.94 -14.00
CA ILE A 89 12.36 -4.04 -14.07
C ILE A 89 13.59 -4.72 -14.71
N PRO A 90 13.98 -5.96 -14.36
CA PRO A 90 15.13 -6.62 -14.96
C PRO A 90 14.96 -6.85 -16.47
N GLN A 91 13.75 -7.22 -16.91
CA GLN A 91 13.46 -7.40 -18.33
C GLN A 91 13.53 -6.07 -19.09
N ALA A 92 12.98 -5.00 -18.52
CA ALA A 92 13.08 -3.66 -19.09
C ALA A 92 14.53 -3.22 -19.26
N ARG A 93 15.40 -3.48 -18.25
CA ARG A 93 16.84 -3.23 -18.33
C ARG A 93 17.49 -4.03 -19.46
N ALA A 94 17.19 -5.32 -19.58
CA ALA A 94 17.75 -6.17 -20.64
C ALA A 94 17.36 -5.70 -22.05
N LEU A 95 16.12 -5.24 -22.24
CA LEU A 95 15.66 -4.67 -23.50
C LEU A 95 16.38 -3.36 -23.83
N TYR A 96 16.56 -2.49 -22.84
CA TYR A 96 17.30 -1.24 -23.00
C TYR A 96 18.75 -1.47 -23.42
N GLU A 97 19.45 -2.40 -22.76
CA GLU A 97 20.84 -2.74 -23.10
C GLU A 97 20.96 -3.36 -24.50
N LYS A 98 20.01 -4.22 -24.91
CA LYS A 98 19.96 -4.76 -26.28
C LYS A 98 19.76 -3.65 -27.31
N ALA A 99 18.84 -2.72 -27.05
CA ALA A 99 18.60 -1.58 -27.95
C ALA A 99 19.85 -0.71 -28.11
N ARG A 100 20.54 -0.40 -27.01
CA ARG A 100 21.82 0.33 -27.03
C ARG A 100 22.87 -0.35 -27.90
N LYS A 101 23.04 -1.66 -27.77
CA LYS A 101 23.98 -2.45 -28.59
C LYS A 101 23.65 -2.36 -30.07
N ILE A 102 22.37 -2.52 -30.44
CA ILE A 102 21.92 -2.45 -31.84
C ILE A 102 22.20 -1.06 -32.44
N ILE A 103 21.93 0.01 -31.69
CA ILE A 103 22.20 1.38 -32.14
C ILE A 103 23.71 1.60 -32.37
N ALA A 104 24.55 1.18 -31.41
CA ALA A 104 26.00 1.30 -31.53
C ALA A 104 26.56 0.54 -32.74
N GLN A 105 26.06 -0.69 -32.99
CA GLN A 105 26.44 -1.48 -34.17
C GLN A 105 26.08 -0.76 -35.47
N ARG A 106 24.86 -0.19 -35.57
CA ARG A 106 24.43 0.56 -36.78
C ARG A 106 25.24 1.83 -37.02
N ALA A 107 25.61 2.55 -35.96
CA ALA A 107 26.44 3.75 -36.05
C ALA A 107 27.89 3.45 -36.49
N GLY A 108 28.49 2.36 -35.98
CA GLY A 108 29.82 1.91 -36.39
C GLY A 108 29.91 1.42 -37.83
N VAL A 109 28.84 0.81 -38.35
CA VAL A 109 28.77 0.38 -39.77
C VAL A 109 28.68 1.56 -40.74
N THR A 110 28.10 2.69 -40.31
CA THR A 110 27.98 3.89 -41.15
C THR A 110 29.31 4.66 -41.27
N THR A 111 30.25 4.45 -40.33
CA THR A 111 31.56 5.11 -40.31
C THR A 111 32.66 4.33 -41.06
N TYR A 112 32.40 3.11 -41.53
CA TYR A 112 33.29 2.37 -42.42
C TYR A 112 32.72 2.39 -43.85
N ARG A 113 33.11 3.39 -44.64
CA ARG A 113 32.90 3.43 -46.09
C ARG A 113 34.24 3.75 -46.76
N PRO A 114 34.93 2.77 -47.37
CA PRO A 114 36.16 3.01 -48.12
C PRO A 114 35.92 3.82 -49.40
#